data_AF-A0A958U7N7-F1
#
_entry.id   AF-A0A958U7N7-F1
#
_cell.length_a   1.000
_cell.length_b   1.000
_cell.length_c   1.000
_cell.angle_alpha   90.00
_cell.angle_beta   90.00
_cell.angle_gamma   90.00
#
_symmetry.space_group_name_H-M   'P 1'
#
loop_
_entity.id
_entity.type
_entity.pdbx_description
1 polymer ?
#
loop_
_entity_poly.entity_id
_entity_poly.type
_entity_poly.pdbx_seq_one_letter_code
_entity_poly.pdbx_strand_id
1 'polypeptide(L)' 'MKKIIHFIATFAFLVMLLSCSNPSQKSNNKQGALASNAAEKVYVAPGEYDEYYAFISGGFSGQLSVYGLPS' A
#
# COMPACT_ATOMS: atom_id res chain seq x y z
N MET A 1 49.23 -6.47 -6.06
CA MET A 1 48.38 -7.43 -5.32
C MET A 1 47.37 -6.74 -4.40
N LYS A 2 47.76 -5.81 -3.53
CA LYS A 2 46.82 -5.10 -2.63
C LYS A 2 45.72 -4.32 -3.38
N LYS A 3 46.06 -3.66 -4.50
CA LYS A 3 45.09 -2.92 -5.35
C LYS A 3 44.04 -3.83 -5.99
N ILE A 4 44.41 -5.07 -6.34
CA ILE A 4 43.50 -6.07 -6.91
C ILE A 4 42.52 -6.56 -5.84
N ILE A 5 42.99 -6.75 -4.60
CA ILE A 5 42.13 -7.12 -3.46
C ILE A 5 41.10 -6.02 -3.15
N HIS A 6 41.49 -4.75 -3.22
CA HIS A 6 40.57 -3.62 -3.03
C HIS A 6 39.53 -3.51 -4.16
N PHE A 7 39.91 -3.81 -5.40
CA PHE A 7 38.98 -3.86 -6.54
C PHE A 7 37.97 -5.01 -6.41
N ILE A 8 38.39 -6.17 -5.92
CA ILE A 8 37.48 -7.31 -5.69
C ILE A 8 36.51 -7.01 -4.54
N ALA A 9 36.98 -6.39 -3.46
CA ALA A 9 36.14 -6.03 -2.30
C ALA A 9 35.07 -4.98 -2.64
N THR A 10 35.42 -3.98 -3.45
CA THR A 10 34.48 -2.94 -3.89
C THR A 10 33.44 -3.48 -4.88
N PHE A 11 33.83 -4.38 -5.77
CA PHE A 11 32.91 -5.07 -6.68
C PHE A 11 31.94 -6.00 -5.92
N ALA A 12 32.43 -6.74 -4.93
CA ALA A 12 31.57 -7.60 -4.09
C ALA A 12 30.54 -6.80 -3.28
N PHE A 13 30.92 -5.62 -2.77
CA PHE A 13 30.00 -4.73 -2.05
C PHE A 13 28.93 -4.15 -2.98
N LEU A 14 29.28 -3.81 -4.21
CA LEU A 14 28.32 -3.32 -5.22
C LEU A 14 27.33 -4.41 -5.65
N VAL A 15 27.79 -5.66 -5.82
CA VAL A 15 26.93 -6.82 -6.12
C VAL A 15 25.97 -7.12 -4.97
N MET A 16 26.42 -6.95 -3.71
CA MET A 16 25.57 -7.12 -2.53
C MET A 16 24.44 -6.08 -2.44
N LEU A 17 24.68 -4.84 -2.89
CA LEU A 17 23.64 -3.81 -2.97
C LEU A 17 22.60 -4.08 -4.08
N LEU A 18 23.03 -4.66 -5.21
CA LEU A 18 22.15 -5.00 -6.34
C LEU A 18 21.33 -6.28 -6.08
N SER A 19 21.82 -7.19 -5.24
CA SER A 19 21.11 -8.43 -4.89
C SER A 19 19.96 -8.23 -3.90
N CYS A 20 19.76 -7.02 -3.36
CA CYS A 20 18.57 -6.66 -2.58
C CYS A 20 17.37 -6.24 -3.48
N SER A 21 17.54 -6.27 -4.81
CA SER A 21 16.48 -6.02 -5.78
C SER A 21 16.37 -7.19 -6.74
N ASN A 22 15.48 -8.14 -6.44
CA ASN A 22 15.06 -9.20 -7.37
C ASN A 22 13.87 -8.70 -8.20
N PRO A 23 14.02 -8.43 -9.51
CA PRO A 23 12.87 -8.38 -10.40
C PRO A 23 12.60 -9.82 -10.86
N SER A 24 11.39 -10.32 -10.58
CA SER A 24 10.78 -11.53 -11.17
C SER A 24 10.88 -12.83 -10.37
N GLN A 25 9.96 -13.01 -9.42
CA GLN A 25 9.19 -14.25 -9.37
C GLN A 25 7.69 -13.93 -9.47
N LYS A 26 7.11 -14.40 -10.58
CA LYS A 26 5.71 -14.36 -10.94
C LYS A 26 4.99 -15.50 -10.21
N SER A 27 4.21 -15.21 -9.18
CA SER A 27 2.98 -15.94 -8.83
C SER A 27 2.21 -15.21 -7.74
N ASN A 28 1.04 -14.71 -8.15
CA ASN A 28 -0.14 -14.44 -7.34
C ASN A 28 -0.02 -13.51 -6.11
N ASN A 29 -0.52 -12.30 -6.32
CA ASN A 29 -1.41 -11.63 -5.36
C ASN A 29 -0.73 -11.17 -4.05
N LYS A 30 0.23 -10.26 -4.18
CA LYS A 30 0.57 -9.32 -3.09
C LYS A 30 0.62 -7.91 -3.65
N GLN A 31 -0.57 -7.40 -3.95
CA GLN A 31 -0.83 -5.96 -3.90
C GLN A 31 -0.45 -5.53 -2.47
N GLY A 32 0.78 -5.07 -2.29
CA GLY A 32 1.25 -4.62 -0.98
C GLY A 32 0.30 -3.55 -0.46
N ALA A 33 0.00 -3.57 0.84
CA ALA A 33 -0.83 -2.57 1.51
C ALA A 33 -0.33 -1.13 1.31
N LEU A 34 0.89 -0.95 0.79
CA LEU A 34 1.52 0.33 0.45
C LEU A 34 1.30 0.77 -1.02
N ALA A 35 0.88 -0.13 -1.92
CA ALA A 35 0.66 0.17 -3.34
C ALA A 35 -0.81 0.54 -3.66
N SER A 36 -1.71 0.36 -2.69
CA SER A 36 -3.10 0.78 -2.75
C SER A 36 -3.25 1.97 -1.81
N ASN A 37 -3.22 3.19 -2.33
CA ASN A 37 -3.67 4.38 -1.59
C ASN A 37 -5.17 4.21 -1.27
N ALA A 38 -5.49 3.47 -0.20
CA ALA A 38 -6.87 3.24 0.23
C ALA A 38 -7.58 4.58 0.51
N ALA A 39 -6.82 5.58 0.97
CA ALA A 39 -7.28 6.95 1.19
C ALA A 39 -7.78 7.64 -0.08
N GLU A 40 -7.16 7.37 -1.24
CA GLU A 40 -7.56 7.98 -2.52
C GLU A 40 -8.83 7.33 -3.08
N LYS A 41 -9.09 6.06 -2.73
CA LYS A 41 -10.30 5.34 -3.14
C LYS A 41 -11.55 5.69 -2.34
N VAL A 42 -11.41 6.32 -1.19
CA VAL A 42 -12.53 6.69 -0.31
C VAL A 42 -12.79 8.20 -0.30
N TYR A 43 -12.08 8.96 -1.13
CA TYR A 43 -12.24 10.40 -1.18
C TYR A 43 -13.46 10.79 -2.02
N VAL A 44 -14.39 11.53 -1.41
CA VAL A 44 -15.55 12.14 -2.07
C VAL A 44 -15.35 13.66 -2.10
N ALA A 45 -15.33 14.24 -3.30
CA ALA A 45 -15.15 15.68 -3.45
C ALA A 45 -16.40 16.46 -2.99
N PRO A 46 -16.27 17.69 -2.48
CA PRO A 46 -17.42 18.51 -2.10
C PRO A 46 -18.38 18.73 -3.29
N GLY A 47 -19.65 18.41 -3.10
CA GLY A 47 -20.68 18.51 -4.15
C GLY A 47 -21.01 17.19 -4.85
N GLU A 48 -20.22 16.14 -4.61
CA GLU A 48 -20.51 14.79 -5.08
C GLU A 48 -21.34 14.00 -4.05
N TYR A 49 -22.05 12.97 -4.51
CA TYR A 49 -22.87 12.11 -3.67
C TYR A 49 -22.16 10.79 -3.35
N ASP A 50 -22.45 10.26 -2.17
CA ASP A 50 -22.10 8.89 -1.81
C ASP A 50 -22.89 7.87 -2.64
N GLU A 51 -22.24 6.74 -2.94
CA GLU A 51 -22.83 5.67 -3.74
C GLU A 51 -23.79 4.81 -2.91
N TYR A 52 -23.51 4.65 -1.61
CA TYR A 52 -24.27 3.78 -0.73
C TYR A 52 -24.76 4.48 0.53
N TYR A 53 -25.92 4.05 1.00
CA TYR A 53 -26.44 4.40 2.33
C TYR A 53 -26.22 3.25 3.30
N ALA A 54 -25.54 3.53 4.41
CA ALA A 54 -25.41 2.63 5.54
C ALA A 54 -26.41 3.00 6.63
N PHE A 55 -27.30 2.06 6.95
CA PHE A 55 -28.25 2.17 8.06
C PHE A 55 -27.66 1.49 9.30
N ILE A 56 -27.26 2.28 10.30
CA ILE A 56 -26.54 1.79 11.48
C ILE A 56 -27.45 1.88 12.70
N SER A 57 -27.61 0.75 13.40
CA SER A 57 -28.34 0.70 14.67
C SER A 57 -27.54 1.39 15.77
N GLY A 58 -28.20 2.27 16.53
CA GLY A 58 -27.66 2.95 17.70
C GLY A 58 -27.57 2.09 18.96
N GLY A 59 -27.86 0.79 18.84
CA GLY A 59 -27.80 -0.15 19.96
C GLY A 59 -28.72 0.25 21.11
N PHE A 60 -28.17 0.37 22.32
CA PHE A 60 -28.93 0.74 23.53
C PHE A 60 -29.57 2.14 23.46
N SER A 61 -29.06 3.02 22.61
CA SER A 61 -29.63 4.35 22.43
C SER A 61 -30.87 4.34 21.51
N GLY A 62 -31.14 3.23 20.80
CA GLY A 62 -32.40 2.96 20.09
C GLY A 62 -32.63 3.75 18.79
N GLN A 63 -31.74 4.68 18.44
CA GLN A 63 -31.77 5.43 17.19
C GLN A 63 -31.33 4.58 15.99
N LEU A 64 -31.73 4.98 14.79
CA LEU A 64 -31.22 4.46 13.53
C LEU A 64 -30.55 5.61 12.76
N SER A 65 -29.25 5.49 12.51
CA SER A 65 -28.47 6.50 11.81
C SER A 65 -28.28 6.14 10.35
N VAL A 66 -28.26 7.14 9.47
CA VAL A 66 -28.02 6.97 8.03
C VAL A 66 -26.73 7.68 7.66
N TYR A 67 -25.78 6.94 7.08
CA TYR A 67 -24.48 7.45 6.63
C TYR A 67 -24.31 7.22 5.13
N GLY A 68 -23.62 8.13 4.45
CA GLY A 68 -23.11 7.91 3.10
C GLY A 68 -21.78 7.16 3.15
N LEU A 69 -21.51 6.32 2.15
CA LEU A 69 -20.20 5.70 1.91
C LEU A 69 -19.77 5.92 0.45
N PRO A 70 -18.48 6.22 0.19
CA PRO A 70 -17.34 6.08 1.09
C PRO A 70 -16.87 7.37 1.81
N SER A 71 -17.64 8.47 1.77
CA SER A 71 -17.27 9.81 2.30
C SER A 71 -16.69 9.83 3.71
#